data_AF-A0A5S3XTF8-F1
#
_entry.id   AF-A0A5S3XTF8-F1
#
_cell.length_a   1.000
_cell.length_b   1.000
_cell.length_c   1.000
_cell.angle_alpha   90.00
_cell.angle_beta   90.00
_cell.angle_gamma   90.00
#
_symmetry.space_group_name_H-M   'P 1'
#
loop_
_entity.id
_entity.type
_entity.pdbx_description
1 polymer ?
#
loop_
_entity_poly.entity_id
_entity_poly.type
_entity_poly.pdbx_seq_one_letter_code
_entity_poly.pdbx_strand_id
1 'polypeptide(L)'
;VKARCEHAKEGKQPKHLARFAGSPRKHMPKGLPFELKSYLELVELTGRCMRADKRGAINPINSPILDRLNICPENWLKLTTQFTKVFHGAVGRPQKLDNYCASLEIKRRANYKQCEKLLA
;
A
#
# COMPACT_ATOMS: atom_id res chain seq x y z
N VAL A 1 3.40 -1.07 11.72
CA VAL A 1 3.93 -2.44 11.58
C VAL A 1 4.20 -3.08 12.93
N LYS A 2 5.07 -2.51 13.77
CA LYS A 2 5.45 -3.05 15.11
C LYS A 2 4.26 -3.59 15.93
N ALA A 3 3.23 -2.76 16.16
CA ALA A 3 2.05 -3.17 16.91
C ALA A 3 1.31 -4.39 16.31
N ARG A 4 1.24 -4.50 14.98
CA ARG A 4 0.65 -5.66 14.29
C ARG A 4 1.49 -6.91 14.52
N CYS A 5 2.83 -6.81 14.48
CA CYS A 5 3.72 -7.94 14.74
C CYS A 5 3.65 -8.41 16.20
N GLU A 6 3.59 -7.49 17.16
CA GLU A 6 3.50 -7.81 18.58
C GLU A 6 2.21 -8.59 18.89
N HIS A 7 1.06 -8.09 18.43
CA HIS A 7 -0.22 -8.77 18.67
C HIS A 7 -0.34 -10.09 17.89
N ALA A 8 0.29 -10.19 16.71
CA ALA A 8 0.28 -11.42 15.93
C ALA A 8 0.98 -12.59 16.65
N LYS A 9 1.96 -12.32 17.52
CA LYS A 9 2.59 -13.36 18.37
C LYS A 9 1.60 -14.02 19.32
N GLU A 10 0.56 -13.30 19.74
CA GLU A 10 -0.54 -13.81 20.56
C GLU A 10 -1.74 -14.29 19.73
N GLY A 11 -1.62 -14.36 18.39
CA GLY A 11 -2.74 -14.67 17.50
C GLY A 11 -3.83 -13.60 17.45
N LYS A 12 -3.54 -12.36 17.88
CA LYS A 12 -4.49 -11.25 17.96
C LYS A 12 -4.19 -10.15 16.94
N GLN A 13 -5.13 -9.22 16.76
CA GLN A 13 -4.91 -7.98 16.02
C GLN A 13 -5.14 -6.75 16.91
N PRO A 14 -4.36 -5.66 16.72
CA PRO A 14 -4.53 -4.44 17.52
C PRO A 14 -5.91 -3.81 17.33
N LYS A 15 -6.60 -3.51 18.44
CA LYS A 15 -7.98 -2.95 18.40
C LYS A 15 -8.07 -1.55 17.78
N HIS A 16 -7.00 -0.76 17.89
CA HIS A 16 -6.93 0.61 17.36
C HIS A 16 -6.54 0.66 15.86
N LEU A 17 -6.24 -0.48 15.23
CA LEU A 17 -5.95 -0.56 13.80
C LEU A 17 -7.07 -1.32 13.08
N ALA A 18 -7.32 -0.95 11.82
CA ALA A 18 -8.21 -1.72 10.97
C ALA A 18 -7.72 -3.17 10.85
N ARG A 19 -8.63 -4.10 11.11
CA ARG A 19 -8.37 -5.54 11.00
C ARG A 19 -8.20 -5.98 9.56
N PHE A 20 -7.39 -7.00 9.33
CA PHE A 20 -7.29 -7.68 8.04
C PHE A 20 -8.44 -8.68 7.88
N ALA A 21 -9.30 -8.44 6.88
CA ALA A 21 -10.46 -9.26 6.54
C ALA A 21 -10.12 -10.40 5.56
N GLY A 22 -8.90 -10.43 5.03
CA GLY A 22 -8.47 -11.42 4.05
C GLY A 22 -8.95 -11.13 2.63
N SER A 23 -8.92 -12.15 1.78
CA SER A 23 -9.26 -12.04 0.36
C SER A 23 -10.74 -11.63 0.12
N PRO A 24 -11.01 -10.78 -0.90
CA PRO A 24 -12.37 -10.39 -1.29
C PRO A 24 -13.33 -11.57 -1.48
N ARG A 25 -14.53 -11.48 -0.88
CA ARG A 25 -15.59 -12.50 -0.98
C ARG A 25 -16.97 -11.87 -0.81
N LYS A 26 -18.01 -12.57 -1.28
CA LYS A 26 -19.42 -12.08 -1.30
C LYS A 26 -19.90 -11.50 0.03
N HIS A 27 -19.54 -12.15 1.15
CA HIS A 27 -19.79 -11.65 2.50
C HIS A 27 -18.47 -11.24 3.17
N MET A 28 -18.06 -10.00 2.93
CA MET A 28 -16.81 -9.47 3.45
C MET A 28 -16.99 -8.91 4.87
N PRO A 29 -16.25 -9.42 5.87
CA PRO A 29 -16.27 -8.82 7.20
C PRO A 29 -15.63 -7.43 7.15
N LYS A 30 -16.04 -6.55 8.07
CA LYS A 30 -15.49 -5.19 8.16
C LYS A 30 -13.98 -5.25 8.42
N GLY A 31 -13.20 -4.65 7.52
CA GLY A 31 -11.74 -4.63 7.62
C GLY A 31 -11.07 -4.34 6.28
N LEU A 32 -9.75 -4.40 6.27
CA LEU A 32 -8.93 -4.28 5.08
C LEU A 32 -9.08 -5.57 4.26
N PRO A 33 -9.42 -5.50 2.96
CA PRO A 33 -9.59 -6.66 2.08
C PRO A 33 -8.23 -7.26 1.68
N PHE A 34 -7.46 -7.66 2.67
CA PHE A 34 -6.09 -8.11 2.52
C PHE A 34 -5.71 -9.04 3.68
N GLU A 35 -4.75 -9.93 3.45
CA GLU A 35 -4.26 -10.87 4.46
C GLU A 35 -3.07 -10.27 5.23
N LEU A 36 -3.00 -10.57 6.54
CA LEU A 36 -1.90 -10.09 7.38
C LEU A 36 -0.54 -10.62 6.89
N LYS A 37 -0.49 -11.89 6.46
CA LYS A 37 0.73 -12.53 5.93
C LYS A 37 1.26 -11.76 4.72
N SER A 38 0.41 -11.54 3.71
CA SER A 38 0.77 -10.79 2.51
C SER A 38 1.20 -9.35 2.82
N TYR A 39 0.63 -8.73 3.87
CA TYR A 39 1.07 -7.40 4.32
C TYR A 39 2.48 -7.41 4.90
N LEU A 40 2.78 -8.40 5.75
CA LEU A 40 4.11 -8.51 6.35
C LEU A 40 5.17 -8.85 5.31
N GLU A 41 4.85 -9.76 4.37
CA GLU A 41 5.72 -10.07 3.22
C GLU A 41 6.02 -8.82 2.40
N LEU A 42 5.00 -8.02 2.07
CA LEU A 42 5.19 -6.76 1.35
C LEU A 42 6.13 -5.79 2.08
N VAL A 43 5.93 -5.62 3.38
CA VAL A 43 6.74 -4.73 4.21
C VAL A 43 8.18 -5.22 4.28
N GLU A 44 8.39 -6.52 4.46
CA GLU A 44 9.73 -7.12 4.49
C GLU A 44 10.44 -6.93 3.15
N LEU A 45 9.80 -7.30 2.03
CA LEU A 45 10.36 -7.16 0.69
C LEU A 45 10.71 -5.70 0.39
N THR A 46 9.83 -4.77 0.75
CA THR A 46 10.08 -3.33 0.60
C THR A 46 11.30 -2.89 1.39
N GLY A 47 11.44 -3.32 2.65
CA GLY A 47 12.60 -3.00 3.47
C GLY A 47 13.91 -3.55 2.90
N ARG A 48 13.89 -4.76 2.34
CA ARG A 48 15.05 -5.36 1.66
C ARG A 48 15.43 -4.63 0.38
N CYS A 49 14.45 -4.12 -0.38
CA CYS A 49 14.71 -3.31 -1.58
C CYS A 49 15.31 -1.94 -1.23
N MET A 50 14.83 -1.29 -0.16
CA MET A 50 15.32 0.02 0.27
C MET A 50 16.76 0.00 0.77
N ARG A 51 17.19 -1.11 1.38
CA ARG A 51 18.53 -1.27 1.96
C ARG A 51 19.43 -2.11 1.09
N ALA A 52 19.65 -1.66 -0.14
CA ALA A 52 20.57 -2.28 -1.09
C ALA A 52 22.00 -2.42 -0.55
N ASP A 53 22.38 -1.60 0.43
CA ASP A 53 23.66 -1.60 1.13
C ASP A 53 23.83 -2.72 2.17
N LYS A 54 22.78 -3.51 2.43
CA LYS A 54 22.78 -4.54 3.48
C LYS A 54 22.65 -5.96 2.96
N ARG A 55 23.20 -6.91 3.73
CA ARG A 55 23.04 -8.34 3.50
C ARG A 55 21.54 -8.71 3.45
N GLY A 56 21.15 -9.40 2.40
CA GLY A 56 19.75 -9.78 2.17
C GLY A 56 18.93 -8.73 1.41
N ALA A 57 19.59 -7.74 0.78
CA ALA A 57 19.01 -6.91 -0.26
C ALA A 57 18.47 -7.77 -1.40
N ILE A 58 17.33 -7.36 -1.96
CA ILE A 58 16.65 -8.05 -3.06
C ILE A 58 16.37 -7.02 -4.14
N ASN A 59 16.48 -7.42 -5.41
CA ASN A 59 16.07 -6.58 -6.52
C ASN A 59 14.53 -6.47 -6.55
N PRO A 60 13.96 -5.26 -6.63
CA PRO A 60 12.51 -5.05 -6.60
C PRO A 60 11.76 -5.70 -7.78
N ILE A 61 12.45 -6.21 -8.80
CA ILE A 61 11.87 -6.85 -10.00
C ILE A 61 11.05 -8.12 -9.71
N ASN A 62 11.30 -8.87 -8.63
CA ASN A 62 10.78 -10.24 -8.47
C ASN A 62 9.63 -10.38 -7.44
N SER A 63 8.75 -9.38 -7.31
CA SER A 63 7.71 -9.41 -6.28
C SER A 63 6.31 -9.65 -6.86
N PRO A 64 5.72 -10.86 -6.70
CA PRO A 64 4.39 -11.19 -7.27
C PRO A 64 3.26 -10.27 -6.78
N ILE A 65 3.46 -9.61 -5.65
CA ILE A 65 2.51 -8.63 -5.11
C ILE A 65 2.52 -7.31 -5.88
N LEU A 66 3.66 -6.89 -6.46
CA LEU A 66 3.75 -5.68 -7.28
C LEU A 66 3.05 -5.91 -8.62
N ASP A 67 3.21 -7.10 -9.20
CA ASP A 67 2.49 -7.52 -10.41
C ASP A 67 0.96 -7.48 -10.18
N ARG A 68 0.49 -8.04 -9.06
CA ARG A 68 -0.93 -8.00 -8.68
C ARG A 68 -1.47 -6.58 -8.47
N LEU A 69 -0.63 -5.67 -7.99
CA LEU A 69 -1.00 -4.28 -7.78
C LEU A 69 -0.92 -3.44 -9.07
N ASN A 70 -0.31 -3.99 -10.13
CA ASN A 70 0.03 -3.29 -11.36
C ASN A 70 0.88 -2.04 -11.09
N ILE A 71 1.90 -2.17 -10.24
CA ILE A 71 2.81 -1.06 -9.91
C ILE A 71 4.23 -1.47 -10.28
N CYS A 72 4.85 -0.68 -11.15
CA CYS A 72 6.23 -0.86 -11.56
C CYS A 72 7.18 -0.84 -10.34
N PRO A 73 8.17 -1.75 -10.25
CA PRO A 73 9.16 -1.79 -9.15
C PRO A 73 9.81 -0.44 -8.79
N GLU A 74 10.15 0.37 -9.78
CA GLU A 74 10.77 1.70 -9.59
C GLU A 74 9.77 2.70 -9.02
N ASN A 75 8.52 2.65 -9.49
CA ASN A 75 7.42 3.45 -8.93
C ASN A 75 7.16 3.04 -7.48
N TRP A 76 7.16 1.73 -7.18
CA TRP A 76 7.01 1.21 -5.82
C TRP A 76 8.08 1.74 -4.87
N LEU A 77 9.35 1.73 -5.28
CA LEU A 77 10.45 2.24 -4.47
C LEU A 77 10.28 3.76 -4.20
N LYS A 78 9.89 4.53 -5.22
CA LYS A 78 9.62 5.96 -5.05
C LYS A 78 8.44 6.21 -4.11
N LEU A 79 7.36 5.42 -4.25
CA LEU A 79 6.18 5.52 -3.39
C LEU A 79 6.54 5.21 -1.94
N THR A 80 7.33 4.18 -1.67
CA THR A 80 7.66 3.74 -0.30
C THR A 80 8.71 4.60 0.39
N THR A 81 9.56 5.32 -0.37
CA THR A 81 10.61 6.19 0.17
C THR A 81 10.23 7.67 0.23
N GLN A 82 9.38 8.14 -0.69
CA GLN A 82 9.12 9.57 -0.90
C GLN A 82 7.63 9.91 -0.87
N PHE A 83 6.78 9.04 -0.33
CA PHE A 83 5.31 9.19 -0.33
C PHE A 83 4.85 10.62 -0.01
N THR A 84 5.31 11.16 1.12
CA THR A 84 4.89 12.48 1.64
C THR A 84 5.55 13.66 0.92
N LYS A 85 6.63 13.43 0.16
CA LYS A 85 7.24 14.45 -0.72
C LYS A 85 6.52 14.52 -2.06
N VAL A 86 5.99 13.39 -2.50
CA VAL A 86 5.35 13.22 -3.80
C VAL A 86 3.87 13.60 -3.74
N PHE A 87 3.21 13.30 -2.62
CA PHE A 87 1.78 13.53 -2.43
C PHE A 87 1.51 14.44 -1.24
N HIS A 88 0.64 15.42 -1.46
CA HIS A 88 0.24 16.43 -0.47
C HIS A 88 -1.27 16.42 -0.20
N GLY A 89 -1.95 15.31 -0.51
CA GLY A 89 -3.41 15.23 -0.47
C GLY A 89 -3.91 13.83 -0.82
N ALA A 90 -5.14 13.72 -1.32
CA ALA A 90 -5.73 12.44 -1.72
C ALA A 90 -4.87 11.72 -2.78
N VAL A 91 -4.78 10.39 -2.64
CA VAL A 91 -4.00 9.50 -3.50
C VAL A 91 -4.85 8.28 -3.85
N GLY A 92 -4.84 7.87 -5.12
CA GLY A 92 -5.58 6.70 -5.57
C GLY A 92 -5.60 6.60 -7.09
N ARG A 93 -6.28 5.58 -7.63
CA ARG A 93 -6.49 5.48 -9.08
C ARG A 93 -7.27 6.71 -9.57
N PRO A 94 -6.92 7.29 -10.74
CA PRO A 94 -7.55 8.50 -11.27
C PRO A 94 -9.09 8.48 -11.20
N GLN A 95 -9.70 7.39 -11.67
CA GLN A 95 -11.17 7.20 -11.63
C GLN A 95 -11.76 7.29 -10.21
N LYS A 96 -11.06 6.76 -9.20
CA LYS A 96 -11.52 6.81 -7.81
C LYS A 96 -11.28 8.19 -7.19
N LEU A 97 -10.22 8.88 -7.60
CA LEU A 97 -9.97 10.27 -7.20
C LEU A 97 -11.02 11.21 -7.78
N ASP A 98 -11.45 11.02 -9.03
CA ASP A 98 -12.51 11.82 -9.62
C ASP A 98 -13.82 11.66 -8.83
N ASN A 99 -14.21 10.42 -8.51
CA ASN A 99 -15.38 10.15 -7.69
C ASN A 99 -15.26 10.76 -6.29
N TYR A 100 -14.08 10.69 -5.67
CA TYR A 100 -13.81 11.28 -4.36
C TYR A 100 -13.94 12.81 -4.41
N CYS A 101 -13.30 13.46 -5.38
CA CYS A 101 -13.37 14.91 -5.56
C CYS A 101 -14.81 15.38 -5.83
N ALA A 102 -15.56 14.65 -6.67
CA ALA A 102 -16.96 14.93 -6.94
C ALA A 102 -17.83 14.81 -5.68
N SER A 103 -17.63 13.76 -4.87
CA SER A 103 -18.39 13.54 -3.63
C SER A 103 -18.16 14.60 -2.55
N LEU A 104 -17.05 15.34 -2.64
CA LEU A 104 -16.67 16.38 -1.69
C LEU A 104 -16.75 17.79 -2.30
N GLU A 105 -17.28 17.91 -3.52
CA GLU A 105 -17.38 19.19 -4.27
C GLU A 105 -16.03 19.90 -4.46
N ILE A 106 -14.93 19.14 -4.44
CA ILE A 106 -13.57 19.67 -4.63
C ILE A 106 -13.28 19.81 -6.12
N LYS A 107 -13.17 21.04 -6.61
CA LYS A 107 -12.86 21.33 -8.02
C LYS A 107 -11.41 21.02 -8.41
N ARG A 108 -10.45 21.20 -7.49
CA ARG A 108 -9.02 21.00 -7.77
C ARG A 108 -8.59 19.57 -7.43
N ARG A 109 -8.22 18.81 -8.46
CA ARG A 109 -7.67 17.44 -8.33
C ARG A 109 -6.18 17.50 -8.02
N ALA A 110 -5.84 17.75 -6.76
CA ALA A 110 -4.45 17.67 -6.31
C ALA A 110 -3.88 16.27 -6.59
N ASN A 111 -2.60 16.19 -6.93
CA ASN A 111 -1.87 14.94 -7.19
C ASN A 111 -2.35 14.07 -8.36
N TYR A 112 -3.34 14.48 -9.18
CA TYR A 112 -3.91 13.65 -10.25
C TYR A 112 -2.83 13.10 -11.20
N LYS A 113 -2.02 13.98 -11.80
CA LYS A 113 -0.91 13.61 -12.70
C LYS A 113 0.10 12.66 -12.03
N GLN A 114 0.33 12.86 -10.73
CA GLN A 114 1.28 12.07 -9.97
C GLN A 114 0.73 10.67 -9.67
N CYS A 115 -0.57 10.56 -9.42
CA CYS A 115 -1.26 9.29 -9.24
C CYS A 115 -1.31 8.52 -10.56
N GLU A 116 -1.63 9.18 -11.67
CA GLU A 116 -1.58 8.58 -13.01
C GLU A 116 -0.17 8.06 -13.35
N LYS A 117 0.89 8.79 -12.99
CA LYS A 117 2.25 8.35 -13.29
C LYS A 117 2.76 7.20 -12.40
N LEU A 118 2.37 7.17 -11.12
CA LEU A 118 2.98 6.26 -10.13
C LEU A 118 2.10 5.05 -9.75
N LEU A 119 0.79 5.11 -10.01
CA LEU A 119 -0.19 4.10 -9.58
C LEU A 119 -0.96 3.48 -10.76
N ALA A 120 -0.55 3.77 -12.00
CA ALA A 120 -1.09 3.18 -13.22
C ALA A 120 -0.28 1.96 -13.65
#